data_AF-A0A0R1QQZ5-F1
#
_entry.id   AF-A0A0R1QQZ5-F1
#
_cell.length_a   1.000
_cell.length_b   1.000
_cell.length_c   1.000
_cell.angle_alpha   90.00
_cell.angle_beta   90.00
_cell.angle_gamma   90.00
#
_symmetry.space_group_name_H-M   'P 1'
#
loop_
_entity.id
_entity.type
_entity.pdbx_description
1 polymer ?
#
loop_
_entity_poly.entity_id
_entity_poly.type
_entity_poly.pdbx_seq_one_letter_code
_entity_poly.pdbx_strand_id
1 'polypeptide(L)'
;MAKEKKEKQARHDIIVDMNDFLMDYAATKLGRQPDLAQKIVAAGQPDLTGLDDLFKDNGVGRRTKYLELAEGFLRDEADIDADLAKDVSGESQELAKEAMSYLSSHPQDFDRWEEA
;
A
#
# COMPACT_ATOMS: atom_id res chain seq x y z
N MET A 1 10.73 -21.34 -13.14
CA MET A 1 11.58 -20.25 -13.69
C MET A 1 10.77 -19.10 -14.29
N ALA A 2 10.01 -19.27 -15.39
CA ALA A 2 9.28 -18.14 -16.00
C ALA A 2 8.04 -17.67 -15.20
N LYS A 3 7.33 -18.60 -14.53
CA LYS A 3 6.14 -18.28 -13.70
C LYS A 3 6.51 -17.51 -12.43
N GLU A 4 7.48 -18.03 -11.67
CA GLU A 4 7.97 -17.41 -10.42
C GLU A 4 8.54 -16.01 -10.64
N LYS A 5 9.20 -15.76 -11.79
CA LYS A 5 9.71 -14.42 -12.12
C LYS A 5 8.58 -13.43 -12.38
N LYS A 6 7.49 -13.88 -13.02
CA LYS A 6 6.31 -13.05 -13.28
C LYS A 6 5.54 -12.75 -12.00
N GLU A 7 5.35 -13.73 -11.13
CA GLU A 7 4.70 -13.57 -9.82
C GLU A 7 5.46 -12.56 -8.94
N LYS A 8 6.80 -12.67 -8.90
CA LYS A 8 7.64 -11.71 -8.17
C LYS A 8 7.55 -10.30 -8.73
N GLN A 9 7.49 -10.15 -10.05
CA GLN A 9 7.32 -8.86 -10.69
C GLN A 9 5.94 -8.27 -10.38
N ALA A 10 4.86 -9.05 -10.54
CA ALA A 10 3.51 -8.62 -10.24
C ALA A 10 3.34 -8.21 -8.77
N ARG A 11 3.92 -8.97 -7.84
CA ARG A 11 3.96 -8.62 -6.41
C ARG A 11 4.74 -7.34 -6.14
N HIS A 12 5.85 -7.11 -6.84
CA HIS A 12 6.59 -5.86 -6.70
C HIS A 12 5.81 -4.67 -7.28
N ASP A 13 5.21 -4.85 -8.45
CA ASP A 13 4.43 -3.81 -9.13
C ASP A 13 3.24 -3.37 -8.24
N ILE A 14 2.50 -4.32 -7.65
CA ILE A 14 1.40 -3.96 -6.73
C ILE A 14 1.90 -3.26 -5.46
N ILE A 15 3.08 -3.62 -4.94
CA ILE A 15 3.69 -2.92 -3.78
C ILE A 15 3.98 -1.46 -4.13
N VAL A 16 4.52 -1.21 -5.32
CA VAL A 16 4.77 0.16 -5.81
C VAL A 16 3.45 0.90 -5.97
N ASP A 17 2.45 0.30 -6.64
CA ASP A 17 1.14 0.92 -6.82
C ASP A 17 0.47 1.25 -5.48
N MET A 18 0.49 0.33 -4.51
CA MET A 18 -0.06 0.56 -3.17
C MET A 18 0.56 1.78 -2.48
N ASN A 19 1.88 1.93 -2.57
CA ASN A 19 2.57 3.06 -1.98
C ASN A 19 2.33 4.36 -2.75
N ASP A 20 2.29 4.32 -4.09
CA ASP A 20 1.96 5.48 -4.93
C ASP A 20 0.54 6.00 -4.58
N PHE A 21 -0.46 5.11 -4.51
CA PHE A 21 -1.83 5.48 -4.12
C PHE A 21 -1.91 6.05 -2.70
N LEU A 22 -1.20 5.45 -1.75
CA LEU A 22 -1.17 5.93 -0.36
C LEU A 22 -0.50 7.31 -0.26
N MET A 23 0.59 7.54 -1.00
CA MET A 23 1.32 8.80 -1.06
C MET A 23 0.48 9.91 -1.71
N ASP A 24 -0.22 9.62 -2.81
CA ASP A 24 -1.16 10.56 -3.44
C ASP A 24 -2.31 10.94 -2.51
N TYR A 25 -2.87 9.95 -1.82
CA TYR A 25 -3.91 10.18 -0.82
C TYR A 25 -3.39 11.04 0.34
N ALA A 26 -2.21 10.72 0.86
CA ALA A 26 -1.56 11.45 1.94
C ALA A 26 -1.22 12.88 1.53
N ALA A 27 -0.72 13.10 0.31
CA ALA A 27 -0.45 14.43 -0.23
C ALA A 27 -1.73 15.26 -0.36
N THR A 28 -2.85 14.62 -0.72
CA THR A 28 -4.17 15.28 -0.77
C THR A 28 -4.67 15.66 0.62
N LYS A 29 -4.40 14.84 1.64
CA LYS A 29 -4.89 15.05 3.02
C LYS A 29 -4.01 15.97 3.87
N LEU A 30 -2.70 15.81 3.76
CA LEU A 30 -1.70 16.45 4.62
C LEU A 30 -0.91 17.55 3.90
N GLY A 31 -1.05 17.63 2.57
CA GLY A 31 -0.20 18.45 1.71
C GLY A 31 1.08 17.72 1.31
N ARG A 32 1.68 18.16 0.21
CA ARG A 32 3.00 17.69 -0.22
C ARG A 32 4.06 18.26 0.72
N GLN A 33 4.90 17.38 1.26
CA GLN A 33 5.99 17.73 2.17
C GLN A 33 7.16 16.76 2.00
N PRO A 34 8.41 17.20 2.20
CA PRO A 34 9.61 16.36 1.99
C PRO A 34 9.69 15.12 2.88
N ASP A 35 8.98 15.13 4.01
CA ASP A 35 8.98 14.03 4.99
C ASP A 35 7.70 13.19 4.94
N LEU A 36 6.90 13.30 3.86
CA LEU A 36 5.59 12.65 3.78
C LEU A 36 5.71 11.12 3.83
N ALA A 37 6.62 10.52 3.06
CA ALA A 37 6.90 9.09 3.11
C ALA A 37 7.30 8.64 4.51
N GLN A 38 8.18 9.39 5.18
CA GLN A 38 8.64 9.10 6.54
C GLN A 38 7.49 9.15 7.56
N LYS A 39 6.59 10.14 7.45
CA LYS A 39 5.41 10.26 8.30
C LYS A 39 4.45 9.08 8.13
N ILE A 40 4.22 8.66 6.89
CA ILE A 40 3.37 7.50 6.59
C ILE A 40 3.98 6.23 7.17
N VAL A 41 5.29 6.00 6.96
CA VAL A 41 5.99 4.83 7.49
C VAL A 41 5.94 4.79 9.02
N ALA A 42 6.21 5.92 9.68
CA ALA A 42 6.16 6.02 11.13
C ALA A 42 4.76 5.73 11.69
N ALA A 43 3.71 6.19 11.00
CA ALA A 43 2.32 5.93 11.39
C ALA A 43 1.84 4.51 11.01
N GLY A 44 2.41 3.93 9.95
CA GLY A 44 2.07 2.62 9.42
C GLY A 44 2.71 1.46 10.20
N GLN A 45 3.69 1.74 11.06
CA GLN A 45 4.36 0.72 11.87
C GLN A 45 3.90 0.80 13.34
N PRO A 46 3.70 -0.36 14.01
CA PRO A 46 3.95 -1.72 13.51
C PRO A 46 2.77 -2.38 12.76
N ASP A 47 1.56 -1.81 12.80
CA ASP A 47 0.32 -2.53 12.42
C ASP A 47 -0.68 -1.74 11.56
N LEU A 48 -0.23 -0.72 10.81
CA LEU A 48 -1.01 0.13 9.91
C LEU A 48 -2.15 0.94 10.58
N THR A 49 -2.49 0.68 11.84
CA THR A 49 -3.60 1.36 12.52
C THR A 49 -3.34 2.83 12.76
N GLY A 50 -2.08 3.23 12.95
CA GLY A 50 -1.70 4.63 13.11
C GLY A 50 -1.93 5.50 11.86
N LEU A 51 -2.15 4.90 10.68
CA LEU A 51 -2.59 5.65 9.50
C LEU A 51 -3.97 6.30 9.71
N ASP A 52 -4.84 5.66 10.50
CA ASP A 52 -6.17 6.18 10.81
C ASP A 52 -6.06 7.50 11.59
N ASP A 53 -5.11 7.58 12.53
CA ASP A 53 -4.80 8.77 13.32
C ASP A 53 -4.09 9.83 12.50
N LEU A 54 -3.15 9.42 11.63
CA LEU A 54 -2.43 10.32 10.74
C LEU A 54 -3.38 11.06 9.79
N PHE A 55 -4.28 10.33 9.14
CA PHE A 55 -5.22 10.91 8.17
C PHE A 55 -6.48 11.50 8.80
N LYS A 56 -6.75 11.17 10.08
CA LYS A 56 -7.96 11.59 10.81
C LYS A 56 -9.23 11.24 10.04
N ASP A 57 -9.24 10.09 9.38
CA ASP A 57 -10.28 9.69 8.44
C ASP A 57 -11.00 8.41 8.86
N ASN A 58 -10.89 8.02 10.14
CA ASN A 58 -11.44 6.79 10.68
C ASN A 58 -11.02 5.54 9.87
N GLY A 59 -9.80 5.55 9.33
CA GLY A 59 -9.18 4.44 8.60
C GLY A 59 -9.70 4.24 7.20
N VAL A 60 -10.21 5.29 6.56
CA VAL A 60 -10.57 5.27 5.13
C VAL A 60 -9.33 5.08 4.27
N GLY A 61 -8.24 5.80 4.55
CA GLY A 61 -6.96 5.67 3.84
C GLY A 61 -6.41 4.24 3.92
N ARG A 62 -6.27 3.70 5.14
CA ARG A 62 -5.81 2.32 5.33
C ARG A 62 -6.69 1.30 4.60
N ARG A 63 -8.02 1.40 4.72
CA ARG A 63 -8.92 0.40 4.14
C ARG A 63 -9.01 0.51 2.62
N THR A 64 -9.37 1.69 2.12
CA THR A 64 -9.75 1.89 0.72
C THR A 64 -8.59 2.20 -0.22
N LYS A 65 -7.47 2.69 0.31
CA LYS A 65 -6.28 3.08 -0.49
C LYS A 65 -5.12 2.12 -0.33
N TYR A 66 -5.29 1.08 0.48
CA TYR A 66 -4.22 0.16 0.80
C TYR A 66 -4.73 -1.28 0.84
N LEU A 67 -5.58 -1.62 1.81
CA LEU A 67 -6.04 -3.01 1.99
C LEU A 67 -6.93 -3.50 0.84
N GLU A 68 -7.88 -2.68 0.35
CA GLU A 68 -8.75 -3.05 -0.78
C GLU A 68 -7.95 -3.28 -2.07
N LEU A 69 -6.85 -2.55 -2.27
CA LEU A 69 -5.97 -2.73 -3.44
C LEU A 69 -5.21 -4.05 -3.35
N ALA A 70 -4.68 -4.38 -2.16
CA ALA A 70 -4.06 -5.67 -1.90
C ALA A 70 -5.04 -6.84 -2.04
N GLU A 71 -6.26 -6.70 -1.53
CA GLU A 71 -7.31 -7.72 -1.68
C GLU A 71 -7.67 -7.95 -3.15
N GLY A 72 -7.82 -6.88 -3.94
CA GLY A 72 -8.07 -6.96 -5.38
C GLY A 72 -6.99 -7.76 -6.10
N PHE A 73 -5.72 -7.40 -5.88
CA PHE A 73 -4.58 -8.11 -6.46
C PHE A 73 -4.54 -9.60 -6.08
N LEU A 74 -4.74 -9.91 -4.80
CA LEU A 74 -4.70 -11.30 -4.33
C LEU A 74 -5.83 -12.16 -4.91
N ARG A 75 -7.00 -11.56 -5.14
CA ARG A 75 -8.11 -12.24 -5.81
C ARG A 75 -7.80 -12.48 -7.29
N ASP A 76 -7.27 -11.48 -7.98
CA ASP A 76 -6.89 -11.59 -9.39
C ASP A 76 -5.81 -12.66 -9.60
N GLU A 77 -4.74 -12.67 -8.78
CA GLU A 77 -3.65 -13.66 -8.87
C GLU A 77 -4.13 -15.09 -8.56
N ALA A 78 -5.13 -15.23 -7.70
CA ALA A 78 -5.69 -16.53 -7.33
C ALA A 78 -6.84 -16.98 -8.24
N ASP A 79 -7.17 -16.21 -9.29
CA ASP A 79 -8.32 -16.44 -10.19
C ASP A 79 -9.63 -16.62 -9.39
N ILE A 80 -9.78 -15.83 -8.31
CA ILE A 80 -10.94 -15.84 -7.42
C ILE A 80 -11.91 -14.75 -7.90
N ASP A 81 -13.08 -15.15 -8.37
CA ASP A 81 -14.16 -14.21 -8.64
C ASP A 81 -14.51 -13.36 -7.40
N ALA A 82 -14.84 -12.08 -7.62
CA ALA A 82 -15.23 -11.17 -6.54
C ALA A 82 -16.44 -11.66 -5.72
N ASP A 83 -17.27 -12.53 -6.30
CA ASP A 83 -18.44 -13.14 -5.66
C ASP A 83 -18.09 -14.38 -4.81
N LEU A 84 -16.87 -14.92 -4.91
CA LEU A 84 -16.39 -16.01 -4.06
C LEU A 84 -15.90 -15.43 -2.73
N ALA A 85 -16.52 -15.87 -1.64
CA ALA A 85 -16.21 -15.46 -0.27
C ALA A 85 -14.89 -16.05 0.27
N LYS A 86 -13.83 -16.11 -0.55
CA LYS A 86 -12.50 -16.46 -0.04
C LYS A 86 -11.94 -15.26 0.70
N ASP A 87 -11.75 -15.44 2.00
CA ASP A 87 -11.15 -14.45 2.87
C ASP A 87 -9.65 -14.35 2.58
N VAL A 88 -9.24 -13.25 1.95
CA VAL A 88 -7.84 -12.87 1.69
C VAL A 88 -7.38 -11.74 2.61
N SER A 89 -8.14 -11.43 3.68
CA SER A 89 -7.84 -10.29 4.56
C SER A 89 -6.49 -10.43 5.26
N GLY A 90 -6.12 -11.65 5.68
CA GLY A 90 -4.81 -11.92 6.29
C GLY A 90 -3.65 -11.67 5.32
N GLU A 91 -3.75 -12.20 4.10
CA GLU A 91 -2.76 -12.02 3.04
C GLU A 91 -2.67 -10.54 2.60
N SER A 92 -3.81 -9.83 2.57
CA SER A 92 -3.85 -8.40 2.28
C SER A 92 -3.11 -7.59 3.34
N GLN A 93 -3.29 -7.92 4.63
CA GLN A 93 -2.54 -7.29 5.72
C GLN A 93 -1.04 -7.54 5.62
N GLU A 94 -0.63 -8.74 5.21
CA GLU A 94 0.79 -9.06 5.00
C GLU A 94 1.38 -8.29 3.82
N LEU A 95 0.68 -8.24 2.68
CA LEU A 95 1.10 -7.49 1.51
C LEU A 95 1.19 -5.99 1.80
N ALA A 96 0.23 -5.45 2.56
CA ALA A 96 0.25 -4.06 3.01
C ALA A 96 1.44 -3.74 3.92
N LYS A 97 1.80 -4.65 4.84
CA LYS A 97 3.00 -4.50 5.67
C LYS A 97 4.29 -4.59 4.86
N GLU A 98 4.32 -5.45 3.85
CA GLU A 98 5.44 -5.54 2.93
C GLU A 98 5.59 -4.25 2.12
N ALA A 99 4.49 -3.72 1.58
CA ALA A 99 4.51 -2.44 0.89
C ALA A 99 4.99 -1.30 1.81
N MET A 100 4.58 -1.29 3.09
CA MET A 100 5.02 -0.28 4.06
C MET A 100 6.52 -0.40 4.35
N SER A 101 7.03 -1.64 4.39
CA SER A 101 8.45 -1.92 4.54
C SER A 101 9.25 -1.50 3.32
N TYR A 102 8.67 -1.67 2.12
CA TYR A 102 9.26 -1.18 0.87
C TYR A 102 9.35 0.35 0.87
N LEU A 103 8.27 1.05 1.23
CA LEU A 103 8.25 2.51 1.36
C LEU A 103 9.30 3.01 2.35
N SER A 104 9.45 2.32 3.49
CA SER A 104 10.49 2.65 4.47
C SER A 104 11.92 2.54 3.92
N SER A 105 12.15 1.62 2.97
CA SER A 105 13.48 1.35 2.41
C SER A 105 13.75 2.16 1.13
N HIS A 106 12.69 2.60 0.45
CA HIS A 106 12.76 3.32 -0.82
C HIS A 106 11.87 4.58 -0.83
N PRO A 107 11.95 5.47 0.18
CA PRO A 107 11.05 6.63 0.25
C PRO A 107 11.18 7.54 -0.99
N GLN A 108 12.39 7.65 -1.54
CA GLN A 108 12.69 8.48 -2.72
C GLN A 108 11.97 8.02 -3.99
N ASP A 109 11.59 6.74 -4.12
CA ASP A 109 10.84 6.24 -5.28
C ASP A 109 9.44 6.87 -5.38
N PHE A 110 8.94 7.42 -4.26
CA PHE A 110 7.59 7.93 -4.08
C PHE A 110 7.53 9.45 -3.87
N ASP A 111 8.67 10.12 -3.69
CA ASP A 111 8.76 11.58 -3.54
C ASP A 111 8.82 12.30 -4.91
N ARG A 112 8.06 11.82 -5.90
CA ARG A 112 8.10 12.28 -7.30
C ARG A 112 7.69 13.75 -7.48
N TRP A 113 7.07 14.37 -6.47
CA TRP A 113 6.74 15.80 -6.48
C TRP A 113 7.90 16.72 -6.13
N GLU A 114 9.04 16.22 -5.63
CA GLU A 114 10.20 17.08 -5.35
C GLU A 114 10.91 17.55 -6.64
N GLU A 115 10.63 16.90 -7.78
CA GLU A 115 11.19 17.26 -9.08
C GLU A 115 10.33 18.28 -9.87
N ALA A 116 9.19 18.73 -9.33
CA ALA A 116 8.23 19.63 -10.00
C ALA A 116 8.24 21.06 -9.44
#